data_AF-A0A1L8SUR8-F1
#
_entry.id   AF-A0A1L8SUR8-F1
#
_cell.length_a   1.000
_cell.length_b   1.000
_cell.length_c   1.000
_cell.angle_alpha   90.00
_cell.angle_beta   90.00
_cell.angle_gamma   90.00
#
_symmetry.space_group_name_H-M   'P 1'
#
loop_
_entity.id
_entity.type
_entity.pdbx_description
1 polymer ?
#
loop_
_entity_poly.entity_id
_entity_poly.type
_entity_poly.pdbx_seq_one_letter_code
_entity_poly.pdbx_strand_id
1 'polypeptide(L)' 'MIAAHSLNFLADVENGMRIAIAGEFNSRKQFVVKRYGVIGKTMIMRQVEMMTM' A
#
# COMPACT_ATOMS: atom_id res chain seq x y z
N MET A 1 1.40 7.32 -9.68
CA MET A 1 2.75 6.84 -9.33
C MET A 1 2.95 7.02 -7.82
N ILE A 2 3.42 6.01 -7.10
CA ILE A 2 3.79 6.14 -5.67
C ILE A 2 5.27 6.52 -5.65
N ALA A 3 5.56 7.78 -5.38
CA ALA A 3 6.87 8.36 -5.73
C ALA A 3 7.99 8.07 -4.71
N ALA A 4 7.67 7.83 -3.43
CA ALA A 4 8.67 7.78 -2.35
C ALA A 4 8.75 6.45 -1.59
N HIS A 5 7.72 5.59 -1.67
CA HIS A 5 7.60 4.38 -0.85
C HIS A 5 7.22 3.13 -1.67
N SER A 6 7.58 3.09 -2.95
CA SER A 6 7.19 2.02 -3.87
C SER A 6 7.69 0.63 -3.44
N LEU A 7 8.86 0.53 -2.80
CA LEU A 7 9.42 -0.75 -2.37
C LEU A 7 8.64 -1.38 -1.21
N ASN A 8 8.32 -0.58 -0.17
CA ASN A 8 7.51 -1.04 0.96
C ASN A 8 6.07 -1.37 0.51
N PHE A 9 5.54 -0.58 -0.44
CA PHE A 9 4.23 -0.83 -1.02
C PHE A 9 4.10 -2.24 -1.61
N LEU A 10 5.10 -2.67 -2.40
CA LEU A 10 5.07 -3.99 -3.04
C LEU A 10 5.17 -5.16 -2.04
N ALA A 11 5.77 -4.95 -0.88
CA ALA A 11 5.90 -5.99 0.15
C ALA A 11 4.62 -6.15 0.99
N ASP A 12 3.86 -5.08 1.18
CA ASP A 12 2.71 -5.06 2.10
C ASP A 12 1.38 -5.44 1.45
N VAL A 13 1.30 -5.43 0.11
CA VAL A 13 0.05 -5.56 -0.65
C VAL A 13 0.07 -6.75 -1.60
N GLU A 14 -1.08 -7.39 -1.75
CA GLU A 14 -1.33 -8.41 -2.77
C GLU A 14 -2.61 -8.07 -3.55
N ASN A 15 -2.78 -8.74 -4.69
CA ASN A 15 -3.98 -8.59 -5.51
C ASN A 15 -5.25 -8.95 -4.70
N GLY A 16 -6.28 -8.12 -4.82
CA GLY A 16 -7.52 -8.26 -4.04
C GLY A 16 -7.51 -7.57 -2.67
N MET A 17 -6.40 -6.98 -2.24
CA MET A 17 -6.37 -6.11 -1.07
C MET A 17 -6.99 -4.73 -1.34
N ARG A 18 -7.50 -4.10 -0.29
CA ARG A 18 -7.98 -2.71 -0.34
C ARG A 18 -6.97 -1.79 0.32
N ILE A 19 -6.72 -0.66 -0.31
CA ILE A 19 -5.82 0.37 0.20
C ILE A 19 -6.53 1.72 0.25
N ALA A 20 -6.20 2.53 1.26
CA ALA A 20 -6.46 3.95 1.29
C ALA A 20 -5.23 4.68 0.74
N ILE A 21 -5.44 5.71 -0.09
CA ILE A 21 -4.36 6.53 -0.65
C ILE A 21 -4.61 8.00 -0.38
N ALA A 22 -3.52 8.73 -0.10
CA ALA A 22 -3.52 10.19 0.04
C ALA A 22 -2.44 10.78 -0.86
N GLY A 23 -2.77 11.85 -1.56
CA GLY A 23 -1.93 12.41 -2.60
C GLY A 23 -2.47 13.70 -3.17
N GLU A 24 -1.80 14.18 -4.21
CA GLU A 24 -2.08 15.45 -4.87
C GLU A 24 -2.02 15.30 -6.38
N PHE A 25 -2.73 16.16 -7.12
CA PHE A 25 -2.58 16.21 -8.57
C PHE A 25 -1.34 17.02 -8.94
N ASN A 26 -0.52 16.49 -9.84
CA ASN A 26 0.59 17.24 -10.40
C ASN A 26 0.13 18.20 -11.51
N SER A 27 1.04 19.01 -12.04
CA SER A 27 0.78 19.94 -13.15
C SER A 27 0.29 19.26 -14.44
N ARG A 28 0.49 17.94 -14.57
CA ARG A 28 -0.01 17.11 -15.68
C ARG A 28 -1.39 16.49 -15.38
N LYS A 29 -2.09 16.93 -14.33
CA LYS A 29 -3.39 16.40 -13.88
C LYS A 29 -3.37 14.90 -13.54
N GLN A 30 -2.22 14.36 -13.13
CA GLN A 30 -2.11 12.99 -12.65
C GLN A 30 -2.14 12.98 -11.13
N PHE A 31 -2.88 12.04 -10.55
CA PHE A 31 -2.87 11.85 -9.11
C PHE A 31 -1.57 11.16 -8.67
N VAL A 32 -0.75 11.90 -7.93
CA VAL A 32 0.52 11.44 -7.36
C VAL A 32 0.28 11.05 -5.93
N VAL A 33 0.43 9.75 -5.64
CA VAL A 33 0.25 9.20 -4.30
C VAL A 33 1.47 9.54 -3.45
N LYS A 34 1.24 10.16 -2.30
CA LYS A 34 2.27 10.53 -1.32
C LYS A 34 2.30 9.57 -0.14
N ARG A 35 1.15 9.05 0.26
CA ARG A 35 0.98 8.09 1.36
C ARG A 35 -0.07 7.05 0.98
N TYR A 36 0.08 5.83 1.50
CA TYR A 36 -0.92 4.78 1.41
C TYR A 36 -1.05 4.07 2.77
N GLY A 37 -2.17 3.39 2.97
CA GLY A 37 -2.36 2.45 4.06
C GLY A 37 -3.19 1.27 3.60
N VAL A 38 -2.89 0.06 4.08
CA VAL A 38 -3.68 -1.13 3.81
C VAL A 38 -4.92 -1.14 4.71
N ILE A 39 -6.08 -1.39 4.13
CA ILE A 39 -7.33 -1.55 4.87
C ILE A 39 -7.51 -3.03 5.19
N GLY A 40 -7.43 -3.39 6.47
CA GLY A 40 -7.48 -4.76 6.95
C GLY A 40 -6.09 -5.31 7.33
N LYS A 41 -5.96 -6.64 7.41
CA LYS A 41 -4.68 -7.29 7.75
C LYS A 41 -3.73 -7.27 6.55
N THR A 42 -2.50 -6.82 6.76
CA THR A 42 -1.42 -6.86 5.76
C THR A 42 -0.98 -8.30 5.49
N MET A 43 -0.25 -8.52 4.40
CA MET A 43 0.36 -9.82 4.10
C MET A 43 1.28 -10.30 5.22
N ILE A 44 2.11 -9.41 5.76
CA ILE A 44 3.01 -9.69 6.87
C ILE A 44 2.20 -10.15 8.10
N MET A 45 1.12 -9.45 8.44
CA MET A 45 0.28 -9.85 9.58
C MET A 45 -0.32 -11.25 9.40
N ARG A 46 -0.79 -11.58 8.20
CA ARG A 46 -1.30 -12.94 7.90
C ARG A 46 -0.21 -14.01 8.01
N GLN A 47 1.00 -13.71 7.52
CA GLN A 47 2.14 -14.62 7.61
C GLN A 47 2.58 -14.84 9.06
N VAL A 48 2.62 -13.79 9.87
CA VAL A 48 2.93 -13.89 11.31
C VAL A 48 1.88 -14.77 12.00
N GLU A 49 0.59 -14.53 11.76
CA GLU A 49 -0.49 -15.34 12.34
C GLU A 49 -0.35 -16.84 12.00
N MET A 50 0.00 -17.17 10.75
CA MET A 50 0.22 -18.56 10.31
C MET A 50 1.46 -19.21 10.93
N MET A 51 2.50 -18.45 11.28
CA MET A 51 3.72 -19.00 11.91
C MET A 51 3.59 -19.22 13.42
N THR A 52 2.67 -18.49 14.05
CA THR A 52 2.40 -18.60 15.50
C THR A 52 1.32 -19.64 15.85
N MET A 53 0.78 -20.34 14.85
CA MET A 53 -0.22 -21.41 15.00
C MET A 53 0.41 -22.80 14.99
#